data_AF-A0A8S9W4G3-F1
#
_entry.id   AF-A0A8S9W4G3-F1
#
_cell.length_a   1.000
_cell.length_b   1.000
_cell.length_c   1.000
_cell.angle_alpha   90.00
_cell.angle_beta   90.00
_cell.angle_gamma   90.00
#
_symmetry.space_group_name_H-M   'P 1'
#
loop_
_entity.id
_entity.type
_entity.pdbx_description
1 polymer ?
#
loop_
_entity_poly.entity_id
_entity_poly.type
_entity_poly.pdbx_seq_one_letter_code
_entity_poly.pdbx_strand_id
1 'polypeptide(L)'
;MKRITYRVIIIGMIVCTIALNGCIFHDDAQRESPPDGSAYLNSTNIDCVDCHVSQYFTIENGSGRHALLFCTFCHIQHGYQPDCRTCHPDTHGSGIQGCDICHPDPHAPESRINDSRINNSICQPCHIPQYDAIDKGTGRHSKLKCDLCHVQHGYLPTCEDCHGLFHGRDVTDCDDCHDPHVPESIEFDYGNNSECARCHHTVIEETFAREHTKHADLSCYMCHPLHAETLMCIDCHPGHSTGMSMRDCRNCHRIGHVPTNIMYSTGVTETKSELCVDCHAKPFNTMYESESEHRYIECVECHPVHGTIVACDVCHTMDSSHGTECGTCHSSAHDTIS
;
A
#
# COMPACT_ATOMS: atom_id res chain seq x y z
N MET A 1 16.31 61.19 44.52
CA MET A 1 15.47 59.99 44.65
C MET A 1 14.11 60.21 45.35
N LYS A 2 13.96 61.08 46.36
CA LYS A 2 12.66 61.32 47.04
C LYS A 2 11.57 62.08 46.23
N ARG A 3 11.92 62.83 45.19
CA ARG A 3 10.95 63.62 44.37
C ARG A 3 10.23 62.81 43.29
N ILE A 4 10.80 61.67 42.87
CA ILE A 4 10.19 60.80 41.86
C ILE A 4 9.13 59.90 42.53
N THR A 5 9.41 59.42 43.74
CA THR A 5 8.47 58.61 44.53
C THR A 5 7.18 59.38 44.88
N TYR A 6 7.26 60.69 45.17
CA TYR A 6 6.09 61.50 45.50
C TYR A 6 5.17 61.76 44.29
N ARG A 7 5.73 61.86 43.08
CA ARG A 7 4.95 62.02 41.83
C ARG A 7 4.23 60.74 41.43
N VAL A 8 4.84 59.58 41.65
CA VAL A 8 4.22 58.27 41.37
C VAL A 8 3.05 58.00 42.33
N ILE A 9 3.15 58.42 43.59
CA ILE A 9 2.07 58.24 44.58
C ILE A 9 0.88 59.17 44.30
N ILE A 10 1.11 60.42 43.87
CA ILE A 10 0.01 61.35 43.53
C ILE A 10 -0.73 60.90 42.26
N ILE A 11 -0.01 60.42 41.23
CA ILE A 11 -0.64 59.89 40.02
C ILE A 11 -1.42 58.61 40.33
N GLY A 12 -0.90 57.75 41.21
CA GLY A 12 -1.61 56.54 41.66
C GLY A 12 -2.93 56.83 42.38
N MET A 13 -2.99 57.89 43.20
CA MET A 13 -4.23 58.25 43.91
C MET A 13 -5.28 58.93 43.00
N ILE A 14 -4.86 59.66 41.96
CA ILE A 14 -5.79 60.26 40.98
C ILE A 14 -6.37 59.19 40.04
N VAL A 15 -5.60 58.16 39.69
CA VAL A 15 -6.11 57.04 38.88
C VAL A 15 -7.09 56.16 39.69
N CYS A 16 -6.87 56.00 41.00
CA CYS A 16 -7.82 55.29 41.88
C CYS A 16 -9.14 56.04 42.10
N THR A 17 -9.16 57.38 42.13
CA THR A 17 -10.41 58.14 42.30
C THR A 17 -11.25 58.25 41.03
N ILE A 18 -10.65 58.09 39.85
CA ILE A 18 -11.36 57.98 38.56
C ILE A 18 -11.90 56.56 38.35
N ALA A 19 -11.23 55.52 38.86
CA ALA A 19 -11.72 54.14 38.81
C ALA A 19 -12.93 53.86 39.72
N LEU A 20 -13.18 54.70 40.74
CA LEU A 20 -14.31 54.55 41.68
C LEU A 20 -15.54 55.42 41.35
N ASN A 21 -15.47 56.31 40.36
CA ASN A 21 -16.59 57.16 39.93
C ASN A 21 -17.09 56.84 38.51
N GLY A 22 -16.59 55.77 37.88
CA GLY A 22 -16.99 55.34 36.53
C GLY A 22 -18.23 54.45 36.47
N CYS A 23 -18.94 54.23 37.57
CA CYS A 23 -20.14 53.39 37.63
C CYS A 23 -21.40 54.23 37.82
N ILE A 24 -21.77 55.08 36.87
CA ILE A 24 -23.13 55.63 36.80
C ILE A 24 -23.57 55.71 35.32
N PHE A 25 -24.72 55.06 35.06
CA PHE A 25 -25.51 54.98 33.81
C PHE A 25 -25.10 53.92 32.77
N HIS A 26 -25.52 52.69 33.03
CA HIS A 26 -26.26 51.94 32.01
C HIS A 26 -27.68 51.74 32.53
N ASP A 27 -28.65 52.06 31.67
CA ASP A 27 -30.08 51.92 31.89
C ASP A 27 -30.41 50.59 32.55
N ASP A 28 -31.30 50.66 33.54
CA ASP A 28 -32.12 49.53 33.96
C ASP A 28 -33.04 49.11 32.78
N ALA A 29 -32.44 48.53 31.74
CA ALA A 29 -33.15 47.57 30.92
C ALA A 29 -33.38 46.38 31.84
N GLN A 30 -34.61 46.26 32.34
CA GLN A 30 -35.06 45.15 33.14
C GLN A 30 -34.52 43.86 32.53
N ARG A 31 -33.59 43.20 33.22
CA ARG A 31 -33.27 41.81 32.95
C ARG A 31 -34.45 41.02 33.48
N GLU A 32 -35.52 41.00 32.70
CA GLU A 32 -36.67 40.17 32.96
C GLU A 32 -36.17 38.73 33.09
N SER A 33 -36.58 38.08 34.17
CA SER A 33 -36.45 36.63 34.30
C SER A 33 -37.03 35.98 33.02
N PRO A 34 -36.44 34.90 32.49
CA PRO A 34 -37.03 34.19 31.36
C PRO A 34 -38.50 33.92 31.69
N PRO A 35 -39.44 34.21 30.77
CA PRO A 35 -40.85 33.94 31.01
C PRO A 35 -41.02 32.48 31.41
N ASP A 36 -41.98 32.19 32.30
CA ASP A 36 -42.33 30.80 32.53
C ASP A 36 -42.70 30.15 31.17
N GLY A 37 -42.38 28.86 31.02
CA GLY A 37 -42.47 28.15 29.74
C GLY A 37 -43.85 28.13 29.08
N SER A 38 -44.90 28.69 29.70
CA SER A 38 -46.24 28.82 29.12
C SER A 38 -46.43 30.05 28.21
N ALA A 39 -45.47 30.99 28.16
CA ALA A 39 -45.64 32.27 27.47
C ALA A 39 -45.54 32.23 25.92
N TYR A 40 -45.13 31.12 25.33
CA TYR A 40 -44.74 31.07 23.91
C TYR A 40 -45.69 30.31 22.98
N LEU A 41 -46.92 30.01 23.43
CA LEU A 41 -47.89 29.23 22.62
C LEU A 41 -48.27 29.87 21.27
N ASN A 42 -47.97 31.16 21.06
CA ASN A 42 -48.28 31.92 19.85
C ASN A 42 -47.09 32.74 19.29
N SER A 43 -45.85 32.44 19.70
CA SER A 43 -44.68 33.17 19.19
C SER A 43 -44.31 32.75 17.77
N THR A 44 -43.96 33.72 16.94
CA THR A 44 -43.41 33.53 15.60
C THR A 44 -41.88 33.55 15.63
N ASN A 45 -41.22 33.16 14.53
CA ASN A 45 -39.75 33.15 14.49
C ASN A 45 -39.13 34.51 14.85
N ILE A 46 -39.79 35.62 14.47
CA ILE A 46 -39.28 36.97 14.70
C ILE A 46 -39.10 37.27 16.20
N ASP A 47 -39.98 36.72 17.05
CA ASP A 47 -39.94 36.90 18.51
C ASP A 47 -38.72 36.20 19.13
N CYS A 48 -38.12 35.24 18.42
CA CYS A 48 -36.90 34.56 18.81
C CYS A 48 -35.64 35.26 18.29
N VAL A 49 -35.72 35.97 17.16
CA VAL A 49 -34.55 36.57 16.47
C VAL A 49 -33.87 37.62 17.34
N ASP A 50 -34.63 38.38 18.13
CA ASP A 50 -34.11 39.44 18.99
C ASP A 50 -32.99 38.95 19.94
N CYS A 51 -33.05 37.68 20.36
CA CYS A 51 -32.05 37.05 21.23
C CYS A 51 -31.25 35.92 20.55
N HIS A 52 -31.78 35.30 19.48
CA HIS A 52 -31.19 34.12 18.82
C HIS A 52 -30.82 34.38 17.35
N VAL A 53 -30.37 35.60 17.05
CA VAL A 53 -30.02 36.05 15.70
C VAL A 53 -29.05 35.11 14.97
N SER A 54 -28.06 34.55 15.67
CA SER A 54 -27.11 33.60 15.08
C SER A 54 -27.78 32.32 14.60
N GLN A 55 -28.65 31.73 15.42
CA GLN A 55 -29.35 30.48 15.09
C GLN A 55 -30.37 30.72 13.98
N TYR A 56 -31.07 31.86 14.01
CA TYR A 56 -31.97 32.26 12.93
C TYR A 56 -31.25 32.32 11.59
N PHE A 57 -30.11 33.02 11.52
CA PHE A 57 -29.32 33.08 10.29
C PHE A 57 -28.70 31.73 9.92
N THR A 58 -28.36 30.86 10.87
CA THR A 58 -27.93 29.50 10.56
C THR A 58 -29.05 28.69 9.93
N ILE A 59 -30.28 28.78 10.42
CA ILE A 59 -31.44 28.06 9.83
C ILE A 59 -31.78 28.62 8.46
N GLU A 60 -31.82 29.96 8.33
CA GLU A 60 -32.18 30.65 7.10
C GLU A 60 -31.15 30.44 5.99
N ASN A 61 -29.86 30.52 6.33
CA ASN A 61 -28.75 30.27 5.39
C ASN A 61 -28.33 28.80 5.32
N GLY A 62 -28.83 27.97 6.23
CA GLY A 62 -28.50 26.56 6.34
C GLY A 62 -29.07 25.80 5.16
N SER A 63 -28.28 24.89 4.61
CA SER A 63 -28.78 23.95 3.62
C SER A 63 -29.59 22.85 4.34
N GLY A 64 -30.78 22.54 3.81
CA GLY A 64 -31.65 21.47 4.31
C GLY A 64 -33.09 21.90 4.62
N ARG A 65 -33.90 20.94 5.09
CA ARG A 65 -35.36 21.13 5.27
C ARG A 65 -35.74 21.83 6.57
N HIS A 66 -34.81 22.00 7.51
CA HIS A 66 -35.04 22.74 8.75
C HIS A 66 -35.27 24.23 8.51
N ALA A 67 -34.76 24.79 7.40
CA ALA A 67 -35.01 26.16 6.96
C ALA A 67 -36.52 26.50 6.81
N LEU A 68 -37.35 25.49 6.59
CA LEU A 68 -38.80 25.64 6.42
C LEU A 68 -39.60 25.55 7.72
N LEU A 69 -38.93 25.27 8.85
CA LEU A 69 -39.58 25.06 10.14
C LEU A 69 -39.55 26.33 10.99
N PHE A 70 -40.62 26.54 11.77
CA PHE A 70 -40.62 27.56 12.81
C PHE A 70 -39.81 27.10 14.03
N CYS A 71 -39.18 28.02 14.77
CA CYS A 71 -38.41 27.71 15.97
C CYS A 71 -39.24 26.92 16.99
N THR A 72 -40.52 27.28 17.14
CA THR A 72 -41.48 26.62 18.04
C THR A 72 -41.90 25.22 17.60
N PHE A 73 -41.62 24.81 16.35
CA PHE A 73 -41.83 23.44 15.90
C PHE A 73 -40.90 22.47 16.66
N CYS A 74 -39.65 22.89 16.86
CA CYS A 74 -38.62 22.10 17.55
C CYS A 74 -38.55 22.45 19.04
N HIS A 75 -38.61 23.74 19.36
CA HIS A 75 -38.47 24.25 20.72
C HIS A 75 -39.85 24.49 21.34
N ILE A 76 -40.40 23.45 21.96
CA ILE A 76 -41.72 23.50 22.63
C ILE A 76 -41.74 24.40 23.87
N GLN A 77 -40.57 24.73 24.42
CA GLN A 77 -40.39 25.69 25.50
C GLN A 77 -38.98 26.29 25.45
N HIS A 78 -38.80 27.48 26.02
CA HIS A 78 -37.50 28.14 26.05
C HIS A 78 -36.46 27.30 26.80
N GLY A 79 -35.26 27.15 26.23
CA GLY A 79 -34.17 26.34 26.78
C GLY A 79 -34.31 24.82 26.60
N TYR A 80 -35.40 24.33 26.02
CA TYR A 80 -35.51 22.92 25.62
C TYR A 80 -34.75 22.68 24.31
N GLN A 81 -33.93 21.63 24.25
CA GLN A 81 -33.29 21.16 23.04
C GLN A 81 -33.89 19.79 22.66
N PRO A 82 -34.47 19.63 21.46
CA PRO A 82 -35.01 18.34 21.05
C PRO A 82 -33.91 17.31 20.78
N ASP A 83 -34.18 16.04 21.08
CA ASP A 83 -33.37 14.93 20.56
C ASP A 83 -33.66 14.77 19.06
N CYS A 84 -32.61 14.84 18.24
CA CYS A 84 -32.68 14.69 16.78
C CYS A 84 -33.46 13.42 16.38
N ARG A 85 -33.30 12.33 17.14
CA ARG A 85 -33.94 11.02 16.86
C ARG A 85 -35.45 11.02 17.03
N THR A 86 -36.02 12.04 17.69
CA THR A 86 -37.48 12.22 17.80
C THR A 86 -38.11 12.35 16.42
N CYS A 87 -37.42 13.03 15.49
CA CYS A 87 -37.86 13.18 14.11
C CYS A 87 -37.03 12.32 13.13
N HIS A 88 -35.83 11.92 13.51
CA HIS A 88 -34.86 11.18 12.70
C HIS A 88 -34.45 9.83 13.33
N PRO A 89 -35.38 8.89 13.54
CA PRO A 89 -35.10 7.69 14.34
C PRO A 89 -34.07 6.71 13.74
N ASP A 90 -33.77 6.80 12.43
CA ASP A 90 -32.95 5.79 11.73
C ASP A 90 -31.99 6.34 10.66
N THR A 91 -31.70 7.65 10.65
CA THR A 91 -30.90 8.26 9.56
C THR A 91 -29.52 7.63 9.37
N HIS A 92 -28.91 7.12 10.45
CA HIS A 92 -27.63 6.38 10.44
C HIS A 92 -27.72 5.05 11.21
N GLY A 93 -28.92 4.49 11.34
CA GLY A 93 -29.20 3.30 12.15
C GLY A 93 -29.20 3.57 13.67
N SER A 94 -29.59 2.56 14.45
CA SER A 94 -29.84 2.68 15.90
C SER A 94 -28.58 2.75 16.76
N GLY A 95 -27.40 2.51 16.18
CA GLY A 95 -26.11 2.46 16.88
C GLY A 95 -25.45 3.83 17.10
N ILE A 96 -25.91 4.88 16.41
CA ILE A 96 -25.28 6.20 16.45
C ILE A 96 -25.94 7.10 17.50
N GLN A 97 -25.10 7.62 18.40
CA GLN A 97 -25.48 8.60 19.42
C GLN A 97 -24.51 9.79 19.34
N GLY A 98 -24.93 10.96 19.85
CA GLY A 98 -24.11 12.17 19.78
C GLY A 98 -24.00 12.71 18.35
N CYS A 99 -25.13 13.04 17.73
CA CYS A 99 -25.19 13.57 16.36
C CYS A 99 -24.28 14.79 16.17
N ASP A 100 -24.11 15.59 17.22
CA ASP A 100 -23.30 16.80 17.31
C ASP A 100 -21.80 16.57 17.12
N ILE A 101 -21.33 15.34 17.31
CA ILE A 101 -19.94 14.94 17.02
C ILE A 101 -19.61 15.16 15.54
N CYS A 102 -20.57 14.85 14.66
CA CYS A 102 -20.43 15.02 13.21
C CYS A 102 -21.22 16.23 12.70
N HIS A 103 -22.33 16.58 13.32
CA HIS A 103 -23.24 17.67 12.94
C HIS A 103 -23.27 18.73 14.04
N PRO A 104 -22.21 19.56 14.16
CA PRO A 104 -22.01 20.42 15.32
C PRO A 104 -23.10 21.48 15.50
N ASP A 105 -23.88 21.73 14.44
CA ASP A 105 -24.97 22.69 14.47
C ASP A 105 -26.30 22.01 14.08
N PRO A 106 -27.22 21.76 15.03
CA PRO A 106 -28.52 21.15 14.74
C PRO A 106 -29.43 22.06 13.88
N HIS A 107 -29.12 23.35 13.78
CA HIS A 107 -29.81 24.30 12.91
C HIS A 107 -29.31 24.26 11.46
N ALA A 108 -28.14 23.66 11.22
CA ALA A 108 -27.60 23.38 9.89
C ALA A 108 -27.09 21.93 9.84
N PRO A 109 -28.00 20.94 9.90
CA PRO A 109 -27.61 19.52 10.02
C PRO A 109 -26.83 19.01 8.79
N GLU A 110 -26.89 19.66 7.63
CA GLU A 110 -26.06 19.30 6.48
C GLU A 110 -24.59 19.77 6.63
N SER A 111 -24.35 20.74 7.51
CA SER A 111 -23.00 21.11 7.93
C SER A 111 -22.43 20.00 8.79
N ARG A 112 -21.33 19.42 8.33
CA ARG A 112 -20.67 18.30 9.02
C ARG A 112 -19.19 18.56 9.25
N ILE A 113 -18.72 18.19 10.43
CA ILE A 113 -17.31 17.91 10.68
C ILE A 113 -17.01 16.62 9.93
N ASN A 114 -16.01 16.66 9.05
CA ASN A 114 -15.58 15.47 8.34
C ASN A 114 -14.08 15.26 8.40
N ASP A 115 -13.36 15.92 9.31
CA ASP A 115 -11.91 15.84 9.41
C ASP A 115 -11.46 14.92 10.57
N SER A 116 -10.15 14.90 10.82
CA SER A 116 -9.48 14.09 11.84
C SER A 116 -9.92 14.33 13.29
N ARG A 117 -10.85 15.26 13.55
CA ARG A 117 -11.47 15.41 14.87
C ARG A 117 -12.38 14.22 15.22
N ILE A 118 -12.80 13.44 14.24
CA ILE A 118 -13.52 12.18 14.44
C ILE A 118 -12.51 11.10 14.87
N ASN A 119 -12.59 10.64 16.13
CA ASN A 119 -11.73 9.57 16.64
C ASN A 119 -12.15 8.18 16.10
N ASN A 120 -11.25 7.20 16.13
CA ASN A 120 -11.54 5.82 15.68
C ASN A 120 -12.81 5.22 16.29
N SER A 121 -13.14 5.46 17.58
CA SER A 121 -14.31 4.82 18.19
C SER A 121 -15.64 5.27 17.58
N ILE A 122 -15.66 6.40 16.86
CA ILE A 122 -16.85 6.90 16.16
C ILE A 122 -17.06 6.19 14.81
N CYS A 123 -16.01 5.64 14.20
CA CYS A 123 -16.08 4.98 12.89
C CYS A 123 -16.67 3.56 12.98
N GLN A 124 -16.34 2.83 14.04
CA GLN A 124 -16.64 1.40 14.22
C GLN A 124 -18.13 1.04 14.04
N PRO A 125 -19.11 1.79 14.59
CA PRO A 125 -20.52 1.40 14.46
C PRO A 125 -21.03 1.35 13.02
N CYS A 126 -20.38 2.07 12.08
CA CYS A 126 -20.74 2.08 10.66
C CYS A 126 -19.80 1.22 9.79
N HIS A 127 -18.54 1.07 10.20
CA HIS A 127 -17.50 0.36 9.45
C HIS A 127 -17.20 -1.03 10.02
N ILE A 128 -18.22 -1.75 10.45
CA ILE A 128 -18.08 -3.06 11.11
C ILE A 128 -17.22 -4.03 10.27
N PRO A 129 -17.45 -4.21 8.95
CA PRO A 129 -16.64 -5.15 8.17
C PRO A 129 -15.15 -4.78 8.13
N GLN A 130 -14.82 -3.48 8.05
CA GLN A 130 -13.43 -3.02 8.02
C GLN A 130 -12.74 -3.21 9.37
N TYR A 131 -13.46 -2.96 10.47
CA TYR A 131 -12.97 -3.25 11.83
C TYR A 131 -12.75 -4.75 12.03
N ASP A 132 -13.72 -5.57 11.65
CA ASP A 132 -13.61 -7.03 11.75
C ASP A 132 -12.44 -7.58 10.91
N ALA A 133 -12.18 -7.00 9.73
CA ALA A 133 -11.03 -7.34 8.89
C ALA A 133 -9.71 -6.97 9.58
N ILE A 134 -9.58 -5.73 10.05
CA ILE A 134 -8.38 -5.24 10.76
C ILE A 134 -8.10 -6.05 12.02
N ASP A 135 -9.12 -6.34 12.83
CA ASP A 135 -8.97 -7.09 14.10
C ASP A 135 -8.49 -8.53 13.86
N LYS A 136 -8.85 -9.13 12.73
CA LYS A 136 -8.37 -10.46 12.31
C LYS A 136 -7.03 -10.39 11.58
N GLY A 137 -6.68 -9.23 11.03
CA GLY A 137 -5.49 -9.01 10.22
C GLY A 137 -4.20 -8.97 11.03
N THR A 138 -3.16 -9.65 10.55
CA THR A 138 -1.83 -9.68 11.19
C THR A 138 -0.83 -8.67 10.62
N GLY A 139 -1.19 -8.01 9.51
CA GLY A 139 -0.32 -7.11 8.75
C GLY A 139 -0.04 -5.77 9.43
N ARG A 140 0.69 -4.88 8.76
CA ARG A 140 0.98 -3.54 9.30
C ARG A 140 -0.23 -2.61 9.33
N HIS A 141 -1.15 -2.76 8.39
CA HIS A 141 -2.37 -1.95 8.28
C HIS A 141 -3.26 -2.11 9.52
N SER A 142 -3.30 -3.29 10.15
CA SER A 142 -4.09 -3.50 11.37
C SER A 142 -3.57 -2.75 12.60
N LYS A 143 -2.35 -2.19 12.53
CA LYS A 143 -1.76 -1.38 13.60
C LYS A 143 -1.96 0.12 13.38
N LEU A 144 -2.48 0.53 12.23
CA LEU A 144 -2.73 1.92 11.90
C LEU A 144 -4.12 2.33 12.39
N LYS A 145 -4.26 3.62 12.70
CA LYS A 145 -5.57 4.20 12.98
C LYS A 145 -6.24 4.61 11.67
N CYS A 146 -7.57 4.61 11.64
CA CYS A 146 -8.34 4.91 10.44
C CYS A 146 -8.06 6.33 9.92
N ASP A 147 -7.92 7.29 10.84
CA ASP A 147 -7.68 8.71 10.56
C ASP A 147 -6.29 9.01 9.95
N LEU A 148 -5.36 8.05 9.99
CA LEU A 148 -4.05 8.19 9.36
C LEU A 148 -4.16 8.17 7.83
N CYS A 149 -5.06 7.34 7.31
CA CYS A 149 -5.26 7.16 5.87
C CYS A 149 -6.54 7.87 5.40
N HIS A 150 -7.62 7.76 6.18
CA HIS A 150 -8.87 8.46 5.96
C HIS A 150 -8.86 9.82 6.64
N VAL A 151 -8.13 10.76 6.04
CA VAL A 151 -7.99 12.14 6.56
C VAL A 151 -9.30 12.92 6.59
N GLN A 152 -10.29 12.46 5.82
CA GLN A 152 -11.62 13.03 5.76
C GLN A 152 -12.68 11.93 5.61
N HIS A 153 -13.83 12.06 6.27
CA HIS A 153 -14.93 11.10 6.10
C HIS A 153 -15.44 11.10 4.65
N GLY A 154 -15.41 9.92 4.01
CA GLY A 154 -15.72 9.73 2.59
C GLY A 154 -14.51 9.82 1.65
N TYR A 155 -13.32 10.18 2.16
CA TYR A 155 -12.08 10.09 1.39
C TYR A 155 -11.56 8.66 1.38
N LEU A 156 -11.27 8.14 0.18
CA LEU A 156 -10.57 6.88 -0.01
C LEU A 156 -9.14 7.20 -0.49
N PRO A 157 -8.11 6.85 0.29
CA PRO A 157 -6.72 7.05 -0.12
C PRO A 157 -6.38 6.12 -1.29
N THR A 158 -5.39 6.52 -2.09
CA THR A 158 -4.82 5.60 -3.07
C THR A 158 -3.75 4.76 -2.40
N CYS A 159 -3.54 3.52 -2.86
CA CYS A 159 -2.44 2.70 -2.36
C CYS A 159 -1.09 3.37 -2.61
N GLU A 160 -0.97 4.10 -3.72
CA GLU A 160 0.22 4.81 -4.17
C GLU A 160 0.64 5.99 -3.27
N ASP A 161 -0.28 6.50 -2.44
CA ASP A 161 0.04 7.54 -1.45
C ASP A 161 1.13 7.08 -0.47
N CYS A 162 1.23 5.75 -0.24
CA CYS A 162 2.22 5.15 0.65
C CYS A 162 3.07 4.05 -0.01
N HIS A 163 2.53 3.35 -1.01
CA HIS A 163 3.15 2.17 -1.62
C HIS A 163 3.65 2.45 -3.03
N GLY A 164 4.65 1.68 -3.46
CA GLY A 164 5.06 1.65 -4.86
C GLY A 164 4.21 0.68 -5.68
N LEU A 165 4.38 0.73 -7.00
CA LEU A 165 3.76 -0.20 -7.95
C LEU A 165 4.54 -1.52 -8.04
N PHE A 166 4.36 -2.40 -7.06
CA PHE A 166 5.12 -3.66 -6.96
C PHE A 166 4.83 -4.67 -8.08
N HIS A 167 3.64 -4.59 -8.70
CA HIS A 167 3.27 -5.39 -9.87
C HIS A 167 3.54 -4.67 -11.20
N GLY A 168 4.20 -3.51 -11.17
CA GLY A 168 4.40 -2.66 -12.34
C GLY A 168 3.21 -1.73 -12.62
N ARG A 169 3.27 -1.00 -13.74
CA ARG A 169 2.29 0.04 -14.09
C ARG A 169 1.03 -0.49 -14.78
N ASP A 170 1.04 -1.77 -15.14
CA ASP A 170 -0.04 -2.40 -15.89
C ASP A 170 -1.08 -3.05 -14.96
N VAL A 171 -0.80 -3.11 -13.65
CA VAL A 171 -1.69 -3.65 -12.61
C VAL A 171 -1.83 -2.59 -11.52
N THR A 172 -2.79 -1.68 -11.70
CA THR A 172 -3.03 -0.53 -10.78
C THR A 172 -4.28 -0.70 -9.91
N ASP A 173 -5.21 -1.57 -10.30
CA ASP A 173 -6.43 -1.87 -9.54
C ASP A 173 -6.10 -2.79 -8.37
N CYS A 174 -5.42 -2.24 -7.36
CA CYS A 174 -4.84 -2.99 -6.24
C CYS A 174 -5.92 -3.73 -5.44
N ASP A 175 -7.09 -3.11 -5.28
CA ASP A 175 -8.20 -3.59 -4.45
C ASP A 175 -9.02 -4.73 -5.09
N ASP A 176 -8.81 -5.01 -6.38
CA ASP A 176 -9.35 -6.21 -7.04
C ASP A 176 -8.80 -7.50 -6.43
N CYS A 177 -7.61 -7.44 -5.82
CA CYS A 177 -6.91 -8.59 -5.25
C CYS A 177 -6.55 -8.39 -3.77
N HIS A 178 -6.22 -7.15 -3.37
CA HIS A 178 -5.80 -6.83 -2.02
C HIS A 178 -6.90 -6.07 -1.28
N ASP A 179 -7.45 -6.63 -0.20
CA ASP A 179 -8.25 -5.81 0.72
C ASP A 179 -7.35 -4.70 1.32
N PRO A 180 -7.66 -3.39 1.15
CA PRO A 180 -6.82 -2.30 1.66
C PRO A 180 -6.60 -2.34 3.17
N HIS A 181 -7.49 -2.97 3.94
CA HIS A 181 -7.39 -3.10 5.38
C HIS A 181 -6.59 -4.33 5.81
N VAL A 182 -6.53 -5.36 4.96
CA VAL A 182 -5.72 -6.57 5.16
C VAL A 182 -5.00 -7.02 3.86
N PRO A 183 -4.08 -6.20 3.30
CA PRO A 183 -3.59 -6.42 1.93
C PRO A 183 -2.82 -7.73 1.72
N GLU A 184 -2.27 -8.32 2.79
CA GLU A 184 -1.53 -9.59 2.75
C GLU A 184 -2.47 -10.81 2.67
N SER A 185 -3.77 -10.63 2.93
CA SER A 185 -4.76 -11.71 2.99
C SER A 185 -5.40 -11.97 1.61
N ILE A 186 -4.59 -12.38 0.64
CA ILE A 186 -5.06 -12.73 -0.70
C ILE A 186 -5.30 -14.23 -0.78
N GLU A 187 -6.45 -14.62 -1.31
CA GLU A 187 -6.74 -16.00 -1.70
C GLU A 187 -6.84 -16.09 -3.21
N PHE A 188 -5.97 -16.89 -3.83
CA PHE A 188 -6.10 -17.26 -5.24
C PHE A 188 -6.74 -18.65 -5.35
N ASP A 189 -7.55 -18.86 -6.39
CA ASP A 189 -7.86 -20.22 -6.82
C ASP A 189 -6.61 -20.81 -7.50
N TYR A 190 -5.73 -21.35 -6.67
CA TYR A 190 -4.47 -21.96 -7.07
C TYR A 190 -4.64 -23.10 -8.08
N GLY A 191 -5.81 -23.76 -8.12
CA GLY A 191 -6.11 -24.81 -9.09
C GLY A 191 -6.39 -24.29 -10.51
N ASN A 192 -6.67 -22.99 -10.66
CA ASN A 192 -7.00 -22.36 -11.92
C ASN A 192 -5.84 -21.53 -12.49
N ASN A 193 -5.09 -22.12 -13.42
CA ASN A 193 -3.98 -21.43 -14.09
C ASN A 193 -4.40 -20.15 -14.84
N SER A 194 -5.68 -19.96 -15.18
CA SER A 194 -6.13 -18.73 -15.85
C SER A 194 -6.02 -17.51 -14.95
N GLU A 195 -6.12 -17.66 -13.63
CA GLU A 195 -5.93 -16.55 -12.70
C GLU A 195 -4.48 -16.08 -12.71
N CYS A 196 -3.53 -17.01 -12.77
CA CYS A 196 -2.10 -16.69 -12.90
C CYS A 196 -1.82 -16.03 -14.26
N ALA A 197 -2.48 -16.49 -15.32
CA ALA A 197 -2.31 -16.01 -16.70
C ALA A 197 -2.63 -14.51 -16.86
N ARG A 198 -3.51 -13.95 -16.03
CA ARG A 198 -3.86 -12.53 -16.06
C ARG A 198 -2.65 -11.61 -15.96
N CYS A 199 -1.65 -12.01 -15.17
CA CYS A 199 -0.42 -11.25 -14.96
C CYS A 199 0.82 -11.95 -15.54
N HIS A 200 0.81 -13.28 -15.63
CA HIS A 200 1.92 -14.08 -16.13
C HIS A 200 1.70 -14.58 -17.57
N HIS A 201 0.97 -13.81 -18.39
CA HIS A 201 0.65 -14.22 -19.77
C HIS A 201 1.91 -14.56 -20.59
N THR A 202 3.00 -13.81 -20.41
CA THR A 202 4.30 -14.06 -21.07
C THR A 202 4.85 -15.46 -20.76
N VAL A 203 4.64 -15.97 -19.54
CA VAL A 203 5.08 -17.34 -19.19
C VAL A 203 4.33 -18.36 -20.03
N ILE A 204 3.02 -18.20 -20.17
CA ILE A 204 2.16 -19.14 -20.88
C ILE A 204 2.37 -19.03 -22.39
N GLU A 205 2.34 -17.81 -22.92
CA GLU A 205 2.36 -17.54 -24.35
C GLU A 205 3.75 -17.61 -24.96
N GLU A 206 4.79 -17.24 -24.21
CA GLU A 206 6.16 -17.20 -24.75
C GLU A 206 7.04 -18.31 -24.18
N THR A 207 7.00 -18.54 -22.87
CA THR A 207 7.95 -19.49 -22.26
C THR A 207 7.56 -20.93 -22.56
N PHE A 208 6.32 -21.33 -22.30
CA PHE A 208 5.87 -22.70 -22.60
C PHE A 208 5.72 -22.99 -24.10
N ALA A 209 5.44 -21.97 -24.92
CA ALA A 209 5.37 -22.13 -26.37
C ALA A 209 6.73 -22.43 -27.03
N ARG A 210 7.85 -22.00 -26.41
CA ARG A 210 9.20 -22.20 -26.98
C ARG A 210 9.69 -23.63 -26.84
N GLU A 211 9.46 -24.26 -25.69
CA GLU A 211 9.87 -25.64 -25.40
C GLU A 211 8.83 -26.29 -24.47
N HIS A 212 7.99 -27.18 -24.98
CA HIS A 212 6.96 -27.82 -24.17
C HIS A 212 7.56 -28.88 -23.25
N THR A 213 7.86 -28.50 -22.00
CA THR A 213 8.30 -29.43 -20.96
C THR A 213 7.11 -29.95 -20.15
N LYS A 214 7.34 -30.99 -19.34
CA LYS A 214 6.31 -31.50 -18.42
C LYS A 214 5.83 -30.46 -17.40
N HIS A 215 6.60 -29.40 -17.15
CA HIS A 215 6.17 -28.33 -16.25
C HIS A 215 5.04 -27.49 -16.84
N ALA A 216 4.92 -27.41 -18.18
CA ALA A 216 3.80 -26.74 -18.84
C ALA A 216 2.47 -27.47 -18.62
N ASP A 217 2.52 -28.78 -18.31
CA ASP A 217 1.34 -29.60 -18.04
C ASP A 217 0.91 -29.53 -16.55
N LEU A 218 1.70 -28.90 -15.67
CA LEU A 218 1.41 -28.80 -14.24
C LEU A 218 0.58 -27.55 -13.92
N SER A 219 -0.25 -27.65 -12.89
CA SER A 219 -0.86 -26.45 -12.30
C SER A 219 0.22 -25.59 -11.65
N CYS A 220 0.11 -24.26 -11.78
CA CYS A 220 1.12 -23.32 -11.27
C CYS A 220 1.39 -23.50 -9.78
N TYR A 221 0.35 -23.82 -9.00
CA TYR A 221 0.45 -24.02 -7.55
C TYR A 221 1.34 -25.19 -7.11
N MET A 222 1.60 -26.14 -8.01
CA MET A 222 2.50 -27.26 -7.72
C MET A 222 3.93 -26.79 -7.46
N CYS A 223 4.31 -25.63 -8.02
CA CYS A 223 5.60 -24.99 -7.79
C CYS A 223 5.47 -23.65 -7.05
N HIS A 224 4.33 -22.96 -7.19
CA HIS A 224 4.02 -21.67 -6.57
C HIS A 224 2.88 -21.82 -5.56
N PRO A 225 3.13 -22.45 -4.39
CA PRO A 225 2.08 -22.77 -3.42
C PRO A 225 1.43 -21.52 -2.83
N LEU A 226 2.15 -20.40 -2.83
CA LEU A 226 1.68 -19.09 -2.45
C LEU A 226 2.13 -18.07 -3.51
N HIS A 227 1.32 -17.04 -3.74
CA HIS A 227 1.69 -15.95 -4.66
C HIS A 227 3.01 -15.30 -4.23
N ALA A 228 3.90 -15.08 -5.21
CA ALA A 228 5.29 -14.64 -5.02
C ALA A 228 6.22 -15.60 -4.25
N GLU A 229 5.79 -16.83 -3.95
CA GLU A 229 6.64 -17.90 -3.43
C GLU A 229 6.92 -18.96 -4.51
N THR A 230 8.05 -19.66 -4.40
CA THR A 230 8.43 -20.74 -5.35
C THR A 230 9.17 -21.84 -4.60
N LEU A 231 8.79 -23.09 -4.86
CA LEU A 231 9.50 -24.26 -4.33
C LEU A 231 10.90 -24.37 -4.92
N MET A 232 11.76 -25.08 -4.21
CA MET A 232 13.12 -25.36 -4.67
C MET A 232 13.09 -26.53 -5.66
N CYS A 233 13.94 -26.50 -6.69
CA CYS A 233 14.03 -27.61 -7.65
C CYS A 233 14.29 -28.95 -6.94
N ILE A 234 15.11 -28.92 -5.89
CA ILE A 234 15.52 -30.09 -5.12
C ILE A 234 14.40 -30.72 -4.28
N ASP A 235 13.28 -30.02 -4.10
CA ASP A 235 12.12 -30.57 -3.39
C ASP A 235 11.45 -31.68 -4.23
N CYS A 236 11.68 -31.68 -5.54
CA CYS A 236 11.11 -32.66 -6.48
C CYS A 236 12.16 -33.40 -7.31
N HIS A 237 13.29 -32.76 -7.64
CA HIS A 237 14.32 -33.30 -8.53
C HIS A 237 15.65 -33.56 -7.80
N PRO A 238 16.27 -34.73 -7.98
CA PRO A 238 17.64 -34.93 -7.49
C PRO A 238 18.62 -34.06 -8.27
N GLY A 239 19.61 -33.49 -7.56
CA GLY A 239 20.75 -32.84 -8.21
C GLY A 239 21.61 -33.84 -8.99
N HIS A 240 22.36 -33.35 -9.97
CA HIS A 240 23.30 -34.17 -10.75
C HIS A 240 24.54 -34.56 -9.92
N SER A 241 24.85 -33.79 -8.88
CA SER A 241 25.88 -34.09 -7.89
C SER A 241 25.37 -33.89 -6.45
N THR A 242 26.01 -34.59 -5.52
CA THR A 242 25.67 -34.53 -4.10
C THR A 242 25.94 -33.13 -3.56
N GLY A 243 24.93 -32.55 -2.90
CA GLY A 243 25.06 -31.24 -2.26
C GLY A 243 24.81 -30.03 -3.17
N MET A 244 24.37 -30.25 -4.42
CA MET A 244 23.94 -29.15 -5.28
C MET A 244 22.83 -28.32 -4.60
N SER A 245 23.01 -27.01 -4.65
CA SER A 245 22.04 -26.02 -4.21
C SER A 245 21.19 -25.52 -5.38
N MET A 246 20.11 -24.81 -5.07
CA MET A 246 19.28 -24.11 -6.06
C MET A 246 20.08 -23.10 -6.91
N ARG A 247 21.17 -22.55 -6.37
CA ARG A 247 22.06 -21.67 -7.14
C ARG A 247 22.76 -22.46 -8.24
N ASP A 248 23.22 -23.68 -7.94
CA ASP A 248 23.93 -24.54 -8.90
C ASP A 248 22.97 -25.01 -10.00
N CYS A 249 21.73 -25.36 -9.65
CA CYS A 249 20.70 -25.69 -10.65
C CYS A 249 20.50 -24.53 -11.64
N ARG A 250 20.34 -23.30 -11.13
CA ARG A 250 20.10 -22.09 -11.93
C ARG A 250 21.31 -21.60 -12.71
N ASN A 251 22.50 -22.16 -12.47
CA ASN A 251 23.65 -21.85 -13.32
C ASN A 251 23.44 -22.34 -14.75
N CYS A 252 22.71 -23.44 -14.94
CA CYS A 252 22.43 -24.05 -16.25
C CYS A 252 20.93 -24.07 -16.58
N HIS A 253 20.06 -24.34 -15.60
CA HIS A 253 18.60 -24.37 -15.76
C HIS A 253 18.01 -23.02 -15.33
N ARG A 254 18.16 -22.00 -16.18
CA ARG A 254 17.79 -20.61 -15.80
C ARG A 254 16.30 -20.35 -15.74
N ILE A 255 15.51 -21.14 -16.44
CA ILE A 255 14.06 -20.96 -16.51
C ILE A 255 13.41 -22.23 -15.97
N GLY A 256 12.90 -22.17 -14.75
CA GLY A 256 12.26 -23.32 -14.09
C GLY A 256 11.04 -23.87 -14.84
N HIS A 257 10.38 -23.04 -15.65
CA HIS A 257 9.28 -23.44 -16.54
C HIS A 257 9.73 -24.30 -17.75
N VAL A 258 10.98 -24.15 -18.19
CA VAL A 258 11.56 -24.89 -19.32
C VAL A 258 12.98 -25.38 -18.99
N PRO A 259 13.13 -26.27 -17.99
CA PRO A 259 14.45 -26.64 -17.48
C PRO A 259 15.31 -27.37 -18.53
N THR A 260 14.72 -27.94 -19.57
CA THR A 260 15.44 -28.58 -20.68
C THR A 260 16.18 -27.57 -21.57
N ASN A 261 15.80 -26.30 -21.53
CA ASN A 261 16.53 -25.24 -22.22
C ASN A 261 17.75 -24.84 -21.38
N ILE A 262 18.86 -25.55 -21.59
CA ILE A 262 20.12 -25.31 -20.88
C ILE A 262 20.73 -24.00 -21.35
N MET A 263 20.74 -23.02 -20.45
CA MET A 263 21.36 -21.71 -20.63
C MET A 263 22.25 -21.43 -19.44
N TYR A 264 23.57 -21.38 -19.66
CA TYR A 264 24.51 -20.97 -18.61
C TYR A 264 25.01 -19.54 -18.80
N SER A 265 25.53 -18.98 -17.72
CA SER A 265 26.20 -17.68 -17.79
C SER A 265 27.51 -17.87 -18.51
N THR A 266 27.77 -17.03 -19.50
CA THR A 266 29.03 -16.97 -20.25
C THR A 266 30.20 -16.48 -19.39
N GLY A 267 29.93 -16.02 -18.16
CA GLY A 267 30.94 -15.53 -17.23
C GLY A 267 31.62 -16.63 -16.43
N VAL A 268 32.95 -16.67 -16.50
CA VAL A 268 33.85 -17.60 -15.80
C VAL A 268 33.72 -17.57 -14.27
N THR A 269 33.16 -16.48 -13.73
CA THR A 269 32.91 -16.29 -12.30
C THR A 269 31.69 -17.07 -11.80
N GLU A 270 30.81 -17.51 -12.70
CA GLU A 270 29.53 -18.14 -12.36
C GLU A 270 29.49 -19.62 -12.76
N THR A 271 30.02 -19.97 -13.93
CA THR A 271 29.98 -21.35 -14.45
C THR A 271 31.39 -21.92 -14.52
N LYS A 272 31.76 -22.75 -13.53
CA LYS A 272 33.06 -23.45 -13.47
C LYS A 272 33.04 -24.76 -14.25
N SER A 273 34.18 -25.13 -14.84
CA SER A 273 34.36 -26.36 -15.62
C SER A 273 34.04 -27.63 -14.82
N GLU A 274 34.25 -27.58 -13.51
CA GLU A 274 33.91 -28.65 -12.55
C GLU A 274 32.40 -29.00 -12.60
N LEU A 275 31.53 -28.02 -12.85
CA LEU A 275 30.08 -28.25 -12.97
C LEU A 275 29.70 -29.00 -14.26
N CYS A 276 30.59 -29.01 -15.26
CA CYS A 276 30.37 -29.70 -16.52
C CYS A 276 30.69 -31.20 -16.43
N VAL A 277 31.56 -31.60 -15.48
CA VAL A 277 32.14 -32.95 -15.38
C VAL A 277 31.08 -34.03 -15.23
N ASP A 278 30.00 -33.75 -14.49
CA ASP A 278 28.93 -34.71 -14.24
C ASP A 278 28.28 -35.24 -15.54
N CYS A 279 28.25 -34.42 -16.59
CA CYS A 279 27.74 -34.79 -17.92
C CYS A 279 28.86 -34.98 -18.95
N HIS A 280 29.97 -34.26 -18.80
CA HIS A 280 31.07 -34.15 -19.75
C HIS A 280 32.40 -34.67 -19.19
N ALA A 281 32.36 -35.76 -18.41
CA ALA A 281 33.55 -36.36 -17.80
C ALA A 281 34.65 -36.67 -18.82
N LYS A 282 34.29 -37.17 -20.00
CA LYS A 282 35.25 -37.51 -21.06
C LYS A 282 36.05 -36.29 -21.54
N PRO A 283 35.44 -35.24 -22.14
CA PRO A 283 36.20 -34.07 -22.60
C PRO A 283 36.89 -33.33 -21.46
N PHE A 284 36.30 -33.27 -20.25
CA PHE A 284 36.97 -32.67 -19.09
C PHE A 284 38.25 -33.42 -18.73
N ASN A 285 38.20 -34.75 -18.60
CA ASN A 285 39.38 -35.55 -18.27
C ASN A 285 40.41 -35.48 -19.39
N THR A 286 39.99 -35.52 -20.66
CA THR A 286 40.89 -35.32 -21.80
C THR A 286 41.66 -33.99 -21.67
N MET A 287 40.98 -32.90 -21.35
CA MET A 287 41.61 -31.60 -21.17
C MET A 287 42.51 -31.54 -19.96
N TYR A 288 42.01 -31.98 -18.81
CA TYR A 288 42.69 -31.92 -17.53
C TYR A 288 43.95 -32.81 -17.46
N GLU A 289 43.94 -33.95 -18.13
CA GLU A 289 45.07 -34.89 -18.16
C GLU A 289 46.08 -34.57 -19.27
N SER A 290 45.73 -33.69 -20.22
CA SER A 290 46.62 -33.30 -21.30
C SER A 290 47.74 -32.34 -20.86
N GLU A 291 48.73 -32.18 -21.74
CA GLU A 291 49.75 -31.13 -21.66
C GLU A 291 49.32 -29.82 -22.36
N SER A 292 48.04 -29.71 -22.77
CA SER A 292 47.52 -28.50 -23.41
C SER A 292 47.39 -27.35 -22.42
N GLU A 293 47.77 -26.14 -22.84
CA GLU A 293 47.53 -24.91 -22.05
C GLU A 293 46.04 -24.60 -21.88
N HIS A 294 45.17 -25.14 -22.75
CA HIS A 294 43.72 -24.99 -22.63
C HIS A 294 43.17 -25.60 -21.33
N ARG A 295 43.92 -26.46 -20.63
CA ARG A 295 43.54 -27.00 -19.31
C ARG A 295 43.35 -25.95 -18.22
N TYR A 296 43.87 -24.74 -18.42
CA TYR A 296 43.75 -23.61 -17.49
C TYR A 296 42.63 -22.64 -17.87
N ILE A 297 41.93 -22.91 -18.97
CA ILE A 297 40.82 -22.10 -19.48
C ILE A 297 39.52 -22.80 -19.12
N GLU A 298 38.52 -22.03 -18.73
CA GLU A 298 37.26 -22.59 -18.28
C GLU A 298 36.37 -22.93 -19.48
N CYS A 299 35.60 -24.02 -19.38
CA CYS A 299 34.82 -24.53 -20.52
C CYS A 299 33.95 -23.47 -21.17
N VAL A 300 33.38 -22.55 -20.38
CA VAL A 300 32.48 -21.49 -20.88
C VAL A 300 33.16 -20.41 -21.71
N GLU A 301 34.49 -20.28 -21.64
CA GLU A 301 35.23 -19.35 -22.51
C GLU A 301 35.28 -19.88 -23.95
N CYS A 302 35.40 -21.19 -24.11
CA CYS A 302 35.39 -21.86 -25.41
C CYS A 302 33.97 -22.26 -25.86
N HIS A 303 33.06 -22.47 -24.91
CA HIS A 303 31.67 -22.83 -25.13
C HIS A 303 30.79 -21.73 -24.52
N PRO A 304 30.51 -20.62 -25.24
CA PRO A 304 29.72 -19.52 -24.69
C PRO A 304 28.22 -19.85 -24.65
N VAL A 305 27.77 -20.76 -25.51
CA VAL A 305 26.40 -21.29 -25.50
C VAL A 305 26.48 -22.80 -25.48
N HIS A 306 25.62 -23.44 -24.67
CA HIS A 306 25.63 -24.90 -24.53
C HIS A 306 25.50 -25.57 -25.91
N GLY A 307 26.42 -26.48 -26.23
CA GLY A 307 26.49 -27.17 -27.53
C GLY A 307 27.18 -26.39 -28.65
N THR A 308 27.70 -25.19 -28.40
CA THR A 308 28.47 -24.39 -29.36
C THR A 308 29.95 -24.35 -28.98
N ILE A 309 30.82 -24.06 -29.95
CA ILE A 309 32.25 -23.85 -29.73
C ILE A 309 32.67 -22.55 -30.42
N VAL A 310 33.56 -21.78 -29.81
CA VAL A 310 34.20 -20.64 -30.46
C VAL A 310 35.14 -21.11 -31.56
N ALA A 311 35.28 -20.31 -32.62
CA ALA A 311 36.28 -20.57 -33.64
C ALA A 311 37.70 -20.30 -33.08
N CYS A 312 38.69 -21.07 -33.56
CA CYS A 312 40.07 -20.97 -33.06
C CYS A 312 40.69 -19.58 -33.28
N ASP A 313 40.33 -18.93 -34.39
CA ASP A 313 40.82 -17.61 -34.82
C ASP A 313 40.30 -16.45 -33.96
N VAL A 314 39.33 -16.71 -33.07
CA VAL A 314 38.87 -15.73 -32.07
C VAL A 314 39.98 -15.43 -31.05
N CYS A 315 40.81 -16.42 -30.72
CA CYS A 315 41.88 -16.28 -29.72
C CYS A 315 43.28 -16.46 -30.30
N HIS A 316 43.42 -17.24 -31.38
CA HIS A 316 44.71 -17.54 -32.00
C HIS A 316 44.94 -16.70 -33.24
N THR A 317 46.18 -16.24 -33.40
CA THR A 317 46.60 -15.54 -34.63
C THR A 317 47.14 -16.55 -35.62
N MET A 318 46.55 -16.58 -36.82
CA MET A 318 46.95 -17.50 -37.87
C MET A 318 48.19 -16.98 -38.59
N ASP A 319 49.22 -17.83 -38.65
CA ASP A 319 50.36 -17.62 -39.55
C ASP A 319 49.92 -17.92 -40.99
N SER A 320 50.43 -17.15 -41.96
CA SER A 320 50.13 -17.29 -43.40
C SER A 320 50.41 -18.66 -44.01
N SER A 321 51.13 -19.53 -43.30
CA SER A 321 51.53 -20.88 -43.69
C SER A 321 50.52 -21.95 -43.22
N HIS A 322 49.55 -21.60 -42.37
CA HIS A 322 48.53 -22.52 -41.86
C HIS A 322 47.19 -22.36 -42.60
N GLY A 323 46.50 -23.48 -42.82
CA GLY A 323 45.13 -23.52 -43.36
C GLY A 323 44.07 -23.32 -42.27
N THR A 324 42.80 -23.15 -42.67
CA THR A 324 41.68 -22.89 -41.74
C THR A 324 41.07 -24.15 -41.10
N GLU A 325 41.52 -25.34 -41.50
CA GLU A 325 41.03 -26.62 -40.98
C GLU A 325 41.97 -27.18 -39.91
N CYS A 326 41.97 -26.54 -38.74
CA CYS A 326 42.87 -26.91 -37.63
C CYS A 326 42.73 -28.38 -37.24
N GLY A 327 41.49 -28.89 -37.20
CA GLY A 327 41.13 -30.26 -36.80
C GLY A 327 41.73 -31.39 -37.66
N THR A 328 42.30 -31.05 -38.81
CA THR A 328 42.95 -32.01 -39.72
C THR A 328 44.38 -32.34 -39.29
N CYS A 329 45.04 -31.43 -38.57
CA CYS A 329 46.42 -31.60 -38.11
C CYS A 329 46.54 -31.53 -36.58
N HIS A 330 45.73 -30.69 -35.94
CA HIS A 330 45.57 -30.60 -34.51
C HIS A 330 44.34 -31.41 -34.12
N SER A 331 44.39 -32.14 -33.00
CA SER A 331 43.22 -32.83 -32.45
C SER A 331 42.20 -31.80 -31.93
N SER A 332 41.45 -32.14 -30.89
CA SER A 332 40.57 -31.15 -30.27
C SER A 332 41.37 -30.09 -29.53
N ALA A 333 40.74 -28.94 -29.24
CA ALA A 333 41.33 -27.95 -28.33
C ALA A 333 41.60 -28.52 -26.93
N HIS A 334 41.00 -29.66 -26.56
CA HIS A 334 41.22 -30.29 -25.26
C HIS A 334 42.58 -31.00 -25.15
N ASP A 335 43.21 -31.39 -26.26
CA ASP A 335 44.44 -32.21 -26.23
C ASP A 335 45.55 -31.70 -27.14
N THR A 336 45.35 -30.55 -27.80
CA THR A 336 46.37 -29.92 -28.64
C THR A 336 47.48 -29.31 -27.78
N ILE A 337 48.73 -29.68 -28.08
CA ILE A 337 49.95 -29.22 -27.39
C ILE A 337 50.77 -28.22 -28.21
N SER A 338 50.29 -27.91 -29.41
CA SER A 338 51.01 -27.18 -30.47
C SER A 338 50.43 -25.80 -30.70
#